data_AF-A0A929W0N6-F1
#
_entry.id   AF-A0A929W0N6-F1
#
_cell.length_a   1.000
_cell.length_b   1.000
_cell.length_c   1.000
_cell.angle_alpha   90.00
_cell.angle_beta   90.00
_cell.angle_gamma   90.00
#
_symmetry.space_group_name_H-M   'P 1'
#
loop_
_entity.id
_entity.type
_entity.pdbx_description
1 polymer ?
#
loop_
_entity_poly.entity_id
_entity_poly.type
_entity_poly.pdbx_seq_one_letter_code
_entity_poly.pdbx_strand_id
1 'polypeptide(L)'
;MTLHHFTALVLATVGSALYSPLLAQQNKEGAISAKLLEDLRKTDPVSPTDKALQNAIARNGMKDFFVNSHRPEALDDHFSIEVKSSGITNQEHSGRCWLFTGLNVLRAQLMEREQAGTFFFSHAYSFFWDQLEKANLFLEGILETRQLPIDDRQVAWLFQNPIGDGGQFTGISDNLIKYGVVPTEVMPETYSSNNTDLLSKMIARTLRQTGIALRKASAAGNSLTKLRGIKESCLKDIYRLLCLNLGTPPTSFSYTLRDKDGKAISTDTYTPQSFYKRFVGGDMRDQFVMLMNDPSRPYNQVYEIAYDRHAYDGKNWTYINLPIEEIKQMAIT
;
A
#
# COMPACT_ATOMS: atom_id res chain seq x y z
N MET A 1 61.47 -71.94 -14.67
CA MET A 1 61.84 -71.52 -16.04
C MET A 1 61.26 -70.12 -16.24
N THR A 2 62.13 -69.11 -16.07
CA THR A 2 62.60 -68.15 -17.12
C THR A 2 61.63 -66.96 -17.28
N LEU A 3 61.98 -65.76 -16.78
CA LEU A 3 62.75 -64.68 -17.46
C LEU A 3 62.00 -64.16 -18.70
N HIS A 4 61.75 -62.87 -18.99
CA HIS A 4 62.45 -61.59 -18.76
C HIS A 4 61.47 -60.41 -18.97
N HIS A 5 61.53 -59.35 -18.15
CA HIS A 5 61.89 -57.96 -18.53
C HIS A 5 62.00 -57.64 -20.04
N PHE A 6 61.23 -56.66 -20.52
CA PHE A 6 61.74 -55.64 -21.45
C PHE A 6 60.95 -54.33 -21.32
N THR A 7 61.68 -53.30 -20.90
CA THR A 7 61.38 -51.88 -20.98
C THR A 7 61.17 -51.43 -22.42
N ALA A 8 60.12 -50.63 -22.69
CA ALA A 8 60.07 -49.72 -23.83
C ALA A 8 59.40 -48.42 -23.40
N LEU A 9 60.24 -47.40 -23.29
CA LEU A 9 59.93 -45.99 -23.09
C LEU A 9 59.29 -45.46 -24.39
N VAL A 10 58.08 -44.90 -24.33
CA VAL A 10 57.57 -44.00 -25.38
C VAL A 10 57.09 -42.72 -24.70
N LEU A 11 57.91 -41.68 -24.83
CA LEU A 11 57.56 -40.29 -24.63
C LEU A 11 56.81 -39.77 -25.86
N ALA A 12 55.60 -39.23 -25.68
CA ALA A 12 54.98 -38.19 -26.52
C ALA A 12 53.73 -37.64 -25.78
N THR A 13 53.90 -36.67 -24.89
CA THR A 13 53.68 -35.22 -25.11
C THR A 13 52.24 -34.77 -25.36
N VAL A 14 51.73 -34.06 -24.35
CA VAL A 14 50.96 -32.80 -24.39
C VAL A 14 49.45 -32.90 -24.59
N GLY A 15 48.76 -32.62 -23.47
CA GLY A 15 47.35 -32.26 -23.42
C GLY A 15 46.90 -31.86 -22.02
N SER A 16 47.77 -31.27 -21.20
CA SER A 16 47.39 -30.68 -19.92
C SER A 16 46.63 -29.37 -20.18
N ALA A 17 45.32 -29.49 -20.41
CA ALA A 17 44.41 -28.35 -20.29
C ALA A 17 44.45 -27.89 -18.84
N LEU A 18 45.29 -26.88 -18.57
CA LEU A 18 45.28 -26.09 -17.36
C LEU A 18 43.91 -25.42 -17.26
N TYR A 19 42.96 -26.09 -16.61
CA TYR A 19 41.84 -25.42 -15.98
C TYR A 19 42.44 -24.55 -14.88
N SER A 20 42.76 -23.30 -15.21
CA SER A 20 42.92 -22.26 -14.20
C SER A 20 41.54 -22.04 -13.60
N PRO A 21 41.27 -22.39 -12.33
CA PRO A 21 40.07 -21.87 -11.71
C PRO A 21 40.34 -20.36 -11.59
N LEU A 22 39.60 -19.56 -12.35
CA LEU A 22 39.37 -18.16 -12.01
C LEU A 22 38.57 -18.16 -10.70
N LEU A 23 39.24 -18.51 -9.60
CA LEU A 23 38.83 -18.08 -8.28
C LEU A 23 38.99 -16.57 -8.36
N ALA A 24 37.87 -15.86 -8.50
CA ALA A 24 37.83 -14.44 -8.23
C ALA A 24 38.57 -14.24 -6.90
N GLN A 25 39.73 -13.59 -6.97
CA GLN A 25 40.53 -13.26 -5.79
C GLN A 25 39.65 -12.33 -4.95
N GLN A 26 38.92 -12.91 -3.98
CA GLN A 26 38.05 -12.14 -3.10
C GLN A 26 38.91 -11.05 -2.48
N ASN A 27 38.57 -9.80 -2.76
CA ASN A 27 39.30 -8.68 -2.21
C ASN A 27 39.19 -8.74 -0.68
N LYS A 28 40.30 -9.09 -0.01
CA LYS A 28 40.35 -9.23 1.45
C LYS A 28 40.37 -7.86 2.15
N GLU A 29 40.65 -6.81 1.38
CA GLU A 29 40.66 -5.42 1.82
C GLU A 29 39.20 -4.95 1.98
N GLY A 30 38.65 -5.16 3.18
CA GLY A 30 37.24 -4.89 3.50
C GLY A 30 36.50 -6.08 4.11
N ALA A 31 37.09 -7.27 4.13
CA ALA A 31 36.53 -8.41 4.86
C ALA A 31 36.64 -8.18 6.37
N ILE A 32 35.67 -8.71 7.14
CA ILE A 32 35.82 -8.83 8.60
C ILE A 32 36.93 -9.85 8.87
N SER A 33 38.16 -9.35 9.00
CA SER A 33 39.32 -10.16 9.32
C SER A 33 39.21 -10.74 10.73
N ALA A 34 39.94 -11.81 11.02
CA ALA A 34 40.00 -12.38 12.37
C ALA A 34 40.41 -11.31 13.42
N LYS A 35 41.35 -10.43 13.06
CA LYS A 35 41.77 -9.31 13.88
C LYS A 35 40.64 -8.31 14.12
N LEU A 36 39.94 -7.88 13.05
CA LEU A 36 38.80 -6.98 13.20
C LEU A 36 37.67 -7.61 14.03
N LEU A 37 37.42 -8.91 13.87
CA LEU A 37 36.42 -9.62 14.67
C LEU A 37 36.80 -9.67 16.16
N GLU A 38 38.08 -9.90 16.48
CA GLU A 38 38.58 -9.82 17.85
C GLU A 38 38.44 -8.41 18.43
N ASP A 39 38.71 -7.38 17.64
CA ASP A 39 38.55 -5.99 18.07
C ASP A 39 37.06 -5.62 18.27
N LEU A 40 36.16 -6.10 17.41
CA LEU A 40 34.71 -5.94 17.59
C LEU A 40 34.20 -6.65 18.85
N ARG A 41 34.70 -7.85 19.18
CA ARG A 41 34.32 -8.55 20.43
C ARG A 41 34.71 -7.78 21.69
N LYS A 42 35.70 -6.88 21.61
CA LYS A 42 36.06 -6.03 22.75
C LYS A 42 35.00 -4.96 23.03
N THR A 43 34.09 -4.68 22.09
CA THR A 43 32.94 -3.80 22.32
C THR A 43 31.75 -4.54 22.93
N ASP A 44 31.93 -5.80 23.36
CA ASP A 44 30.88 -6.53 24.05
C ASP A 44 30.36 -5.73 25.25
N PRO A 45 29.04 -5.67 25.44
CA PRO A 45 28.40 -4.87 26.47
C PRO A 45 28.65 -5.53 27.85
N VAL A 46 29.78 -5.19 28.48
CA VAL A 46 30.29 -5.87 29.70
C VAL A 46 30.01 -5.12 31.00
N SER A 47 29.63 -3.83 30.94
CA SER A 47 29.36 -3.04 32.14
C SER A 47 28.09 -3.54 32.87
N PRO A 48 27.93 -3.25 34.17
CA PRO A 48 26.69 -3.56 34.88
C PRO A 48 25.45 -2.95 34.22
N THR A 49 25.56 -1.71 33.70
CA THR A 49 24.50 -1.01 32.97
C THR A 49 24.14 -1.73 31.68
N ASP A 50 25.16 -2.13 30.93
CA ASP A 50 25.02 -2.87 29.68
C ASP A 50 24.33 -4.23 29.89
N LYS A 51 24.72 -4.97 30.93
CA LYS A 51 24.08 -6.24 31.30
C LYS A 51 22.63 -6.06 31.72
N ALA A 52 22.34 -5.00 32.47
CA ALA A 52 20.96 -4.67 32.84
C ALA A 52 20.13 -4.35 31.60
N LEU A 53 20.66 -3.54 30.68
CA LEU A 53 20.02 -3.21 29.41
C LEU A 53 19.80 -4.47 28.54
N GLN A 54 20.82 -5.32 28.41
CA GLN A 54 20.74 -6.57 27.66
C GLN A 54 19.65 -7.49 28.21
N ASN A 55 19.60 -7.69 29.53
CA ASN A 55 18.58 -8.53 30.17
C ASN A 55 17.17 -7.96 30.00
N ALA A 56 17.04 -6.64 30.05
CA ALA A 56 15.74 -6.00 29.94
C ALA A 56 15.23 -5.97 28.50
N ILE A 57 16.10 -5.73 27.51
CA ILE A 57 15.78 -5.88 26.08
C ILE A 57 15.44 -7.33 25.76
N ALA A 58 16.21 -8.30 26.28
CA ALA A 58 15.94 -9.72 26.04
C ALA A 58 14.56 -10.16 26.54
N ARG A 59 14.07 -9.55 27.63
CA ARG A 59 12.77 -9.87 28.22
C ARG A 59 11.62 -9.10 27.59
N ASN A 60 11.81 -7.82 27.28
CA ASN A 60 10.72 -6.89 26.93
C ASN A 60 10.76 -6.40 25.47
N GLY A 61 11.81 -6.74 24.71
CA GLY A 61 12.09 -6.12 23.42
C GLY A 61 12.57 -4.67 23.55
N MET A 62 12.82 -4.01 22.42
CA MET A 62 13.35 -2.63 22.42
C MET A 62 12.28 -1.54 22.47
N LYS A 63 11.02 -1.84 22.13
CA LYS A 63 9.97 -0.81 21.97
C LYS A 63 9.58 -0.17 23.30
N ASP A 64 9.47 -0.97 24.36
CA ASP A 64 8.94 -0.50 25.64
C ASP A 64 10.03 0.08 26.57
N PHE A 65 11.29 0.10 26.11
CA PHE A 65 12.44 0.53 26.93
C PHE A 65 12.69 2.05 26.89
N PHE A 66 12.15 2.77 25.91
CA PHE A 66 12.37 4.21 25.72
C PHE A 66 11.30 5.09 26.41
N VAL A 67 10.48 4.53 27.29
CA VAL A 67 9.53 5.29 28.10
C VAL A 67 10.31 6.19 29.07
N ASN A 68 10.27 7.50 28.82
CA ASN A 68 10.92 8.48 29.69
C ASN A 68 9.96 8.91 30.80
N SER A 69 10.10 8.32 31.99
CA SER A 69 9.29 8.61 33.18
C SER A 69 9.38 10.06 33.69
N HIS A 70 10.34 10.85 33.21
CA HIS A 70 10.47 12.27 33.55
C HIS A 70 9.66 13.18 32.61
N ARG A 71 9.07 12.64 31.53
CA ARG A 71 8.06 13.36 30.77
C ARG A 71 6.69 13.07 31.40
N PRO A 72 5.87 14.08 31.70
CA PRO A 72 4.52 13.84 32.22
C PRO A 72 3.77 12.92 31.26
N GLU A 73 3.27 11.80 31.78
CA GLU A 73 2.50 10.80 31.01
C GLU A 73 1.16 11.35 30.51
N ALA A 74 0.61 12.34 31.19
CA ALA A 74 -0.60 13.01 30.77
C ALA A 74 -0.25 14.06 29.71
N LEU A 75 -0.42 13.68 28.45
CA LEU A 75 -0.63 14.66 27.39
C LEU A 75 -1.87 15.47 27.74
N ASP A 76 -1.76 16.80 27.73
CA ASP A 76 -2.93 17.67 27.80
C ASP A 76 -3.73 17.48 26.51
N ASP A 77 -4.92 16.88 26.64
CA ASP A 77 -5.85 16.61 25.55
C ASP A 77 -6.95 17.68 25.46
N HIS A 78 -6.82 18.79 26.20
CA HIS A 78 -7.72 19.92 26.11
C HIS A 78 -7.34 20.83 24.94
N PHE A 79 -8.23 20.95 23.94
CA PHE A 79 -8.03 21.83 22.81
C PHE A 79 -9.04 22.99 22.84
N SER A 80 -8.56 24.22 22.58
CA SER A 80 -9.44 25.40 22.50
C SER A 80 -10.36 25.39 21.27
N ILE A 81 -10.01 24.60 20.24
CA ILE A 81 -10.74 24.43 18.99
C ILE A 81 -10.91 22.93 18.76
N GLU A 82 -12.16 22.44 18.77
CA GLU A 82 -12.48 21.03 18.60
C GLU A 82 -13.55 20.84 17.51
N VAL A 83 -13.28 19.92 16.58
CA VAL A 83 -14.28 19.47 15.62
C VAL A 83 -15.14 18.40 16.26
N LYS A 84 -16.45 18.65 16.36
CA LYS A 84 -17.39 17.68 16.92
C LYS A 84 -17.48 16.46 16.02
N SER A 85 -17.21 15.30 16.59
CA SER A 85 -17.38 14.00 15.94
C SER A 85 -17.65 12.95 17.02
N SER A 86 -18.24 11.82 16.65
CA SER A 86 -18.54 10.73 17.57
C SER A 86 -18.20 9.38 16.97
N GLY A 87 -17.84 8.41 17.83
CA GLY A 87 -17.46 7.06 17.43
C GLY A 87 -16.02 6.97 16.92
N ILE A 88 -15.34 5.88 17.26
CA ILE A 88 -13.96 5.60 16.85
C ILE A 88 -13.99 4.49 15.80
N THR A 89 -13.22 4.65 14.73
CA THR A 89 -13.03 3.62 13.70
C THR A 89 -11.70 2.90 13.90
N ASN A 90 -11.65 1.60 13.60
CA ASN A 90 -10.43 0.80 13.64
C ASN A 90 -10.24 0.09 12.31
N GLN A 91 -9.10 0.32 11.65
CA GLN A 91 -8.77 -0.32 10.37
C GLN A 91 -8.18 -1.73 10.53
N GLU A 92 -7.87 -2.12 11.78
CA GLU A 92 -7.27 -3.40 12.13
C GLU A 92 -5.98 -3.68 11.34
N HIS A 93 -5.79 -4.91 10.86
CA HIS A 93 -4.60 -5.35 10.13
C HIS A 93 -4.77 -5.05 8.63
N SER A 94 -4.97 -3.77 8.29
CA SER A 94 -5.06 -3.31 6.91
C SER A 94 -4.35 -1.96 6.73
N GLY A 95 -3.95 -1.65 5.50
CA GLY A 95 -3.28 -0.38 5.15
C GLY A 95 -4.24 0.73 4.70
N ARG A 96 -5.47 0.78 5.23
CA ARG A 96 -6.58 1.62 4.73
C ARG A 96 -6.71 2.99 5.43
N CYS A 97 -5.68 3.45 6.13
CA CYS A 97 -5.73 4.68 6.94
C CYS A 97 -6.24 5.91 6.17
N TRP A 98 -5.76 6.11 4.94
CA TRP A 98 -6.18 7.18 4.06
C TRP A 98 -7.71 7.22 3.89
N LEU A 99 -8.31 6.06 3.62
CA LEU A 99 -9.74 5.89 3.42
C LEU A 99 -10.53 6.13 4.71
N PHE A 100 -10.04 5.60 5.84
CA PHE A 100 -10.65 5.81 7.16
C PHE A 100 -10.63 7.30 7.54
N THR A 101 -9.49 7.97 7.37
CA THR A 101 -9.36 9.40 7.66
C THR A 101 -10.28 10.25 6.79
N GLY A 102 -10.36 10.01 5.48
CA GLY A 102 -11.25 10.80 4.63
C GLY A 102 -12.73 10.55 4.92
N LEU A 103 -13.15 9.30 5.13
CA LEU A 103 -14.53 8.99 5.53
C LEU A 103 -14.87 9.53 6.93
N ASN A 104 -13.89 9.63 7.83
CA ASN A 104 -14.05 10.28 9.14
C ASN A 104 -14.36 11.78 9.03
N VAL A 105 -13.73 12.49 8.09
CA VAL A 105 -14.06 13.90 7.83
C VAL A 105 -15.49 14.03 7.30
N LEU A 106 -15.84 13.21 6.30
CA LEU A 106 -17.17 13.27 5.67
C LEU A 106 -18.30 12.90 6.63
N ARG A 107 -18.10 11.91 7.51
CA ARG A 107 -19.14 11.50 8.47
C ARG A 107 -19.36 12.54 9.56
N ALA A 108 -18.31 13.24 9.99
CA ALA A 108 -18.45 14.35 10.93
C ALA A 108 -19.33 15.47 10.34
N GLN A 109 -19.08 15.85 9.08
CA GLN A 109 -19.90 16.83 8.36
C GLN A 109 -21.35 16.38 8.19
N LEU A 110 -21.58 15.11 7.85
CA LEU A 110 -22.93 14.54 7.75
C LEU A 110 -23.65 14.61 9.10
N MET A 111 -23.01 14.14 10.17
CA MET A 111 -23.62 14.12 11.51
C MET A 111 -23.99 15.52 11.98
N GLU A 112 -23.13 16.52 11.75
CA GLU A 112 -23.43 17.91 12.08
C GLU A 112 -24.59 18.46 11.24
N ARG A 113 -24.55 18.29 9.91
CA ARG A 113 -25.56 18.86 8.99
C ARG A 113 -26.94 18.25 9.18
N GLU A 114 -27.03 16.94 9.33
CA GLU A 114 -28.30 16.23 9.46
C GLU A 114 -28.76 16.11 10.92
N GLN A 115 -27.97 16.59 11.89
CA GLN A 115 -28.19 16.38 13.33
C GLN A 115 -28.33 14.89 13.69
N ALA A 116 -27.57 14.03 12.99
CA ALA A 116 -27.63 12.60 13.16
C ALA A 116 -26.93 12.14 14.46
N GLY A 117 -27.29 10.94 14.90
CA GLY A 117 -26.50 10.18 15.86
C GLY A 117 -25.17 9.69 15.26
N THR A 118 -24.48 8.79 15.95
CA THR A 118 -23.22 8.21 15.46
C THR A 118 -23.45 7.46 14.14
N PHE A 119 -22.71 7.86 13.11
CA PHE A 119 -22.79 7.30 11.76
C PHE A 119 -21.41 6.85 11.27
N PHE A 120 -21.41 5.79 10.44
CA PHE A 120 -20.22 5.28 9.76
C PHE A 120 -20.52 4.94 8.30
N PHE A 121 -19.67 5.42 7.40
CA PHE A 121 -19.60 4.92 6.02
C PHE A 121 -18.91 3.55 5.99
N SER A 122 -19.28 2.71 5.02
CA SER A 122 -18.61 1.44 4.77
C SER A 122 -17.23 1.64 4.15
N HIS A 123 -16.19 1.35 4.91
CA HIS A 123 -14.82 1.31 4.41
C HIS A 123 -14.63 0.11 3.48
N ALA A 124 -15.21 -1.06 3.79
CA ALA A 124 -15.21 -2.24 2.92
C ALA A 124 -15.77 -1.96 1.52
N TYR A 125 -16.85 -1.18 1.41
CA TYR A 125 -17.44 -0.79 0.12
C TYR A 125 -16.46 0.01 -0.74
N SER A 126 -15.89 1.08 -0.20
CA SER A 126 -14.93 1.90 -0.94
C SER A 126 -13.63 1.13 -1.21
N PHE A 127 -13.17 0.31 -0.26
CA PHE A 127 -11.98 -0.53 -0.44
C PHE A 127 -12.15 -1.57 -1.56
N PHE A 128 -13.35 -2.15 -1.71
CA PHE A 128 -13.64 -3.06 -2.83
C PHE A 128 -13.33 -2.40 -4.18
N TRP A 129 -13.86 -1.20 -4.41
CA TRP A 129 -13.69 -0.50 -5.67
C TRP A 129 -12.27 0.01 -5.87
N ASP A 130 -11.62 0.43 -4.79
CA ASP A 130 -10.20 0.81 -4.80
C ASP A 130 -9.31 -0.33 -5.31
N GLN A 131 -9.47 -1.54 -4.77
CA GLN A 131 -8.66 -2.69 -5.15
C GLN A 131 -8.92 -3.11 -6.60
N LEU A 132 -10.17 -3.01 -7.07
CA LEU A 132 -10.51 -3.31 -8.46
C LEU A 132 -9.91 -2.29 -9.43
N GLU A 133 -9.98 -0.99 -9.10
CA GLU A 133 -9.43 0.08 -9.93
C GLU A 133 -7.89 0.05 -9.97
N LYS A 134 -7.23 -0.22 -8.85
CA LYS A 134 -5.78 -0.39 -8.82
C LYS A 134 -5.31 -1.62 -9.59
N ALA A 135 -6.08 -2.72 -9.54
CA ALA A 135 -5.82 -3.88 -10.38
C ALA A 135 -5.93 -3.54 -11.87
N ASN A 136 -6.95 -2.76 -12.25
CA ASN A 136 -7.14 -2.24 -13.60
C ASN A 136 -5.99 -1.31 -14.03
N LEU A 137 -5.58 -0.39 -13.17
CA LEU A 137 -4.43 0.49 -13.35
C LEU A 137 -3.16 -0.31 -13.62
N PHE A 138 -2.81 -1.29 -12.78
CA PHE A 138 -1.65 -2.15 -13.01
C PHE A 138 -1.69 -2.79 -14.41
N LEU A 139 -2.82 -3.39 -14.80
CA LEU A 139 -2.93 -4.10 -16.08
C LEU A 139 -2.81 -3.16 -17.28
N GLU A 140 -3.35 -1.94 -17.19
CA GLU A 140 -3.11 -0.93 -18.22
C GLU A 140 -1.64 -0.49 -18.28
N GLY A 141 -0.98 -0.28 -17.15
CA GLY A 141 0.46 0.00 -17.15
C GLY A 141 1.30 -1.09 -17.81
N ILE A 142 0.92 -2.36 -17.63
CA ILE A 142 1.55 -3.47 -18.35
C ILE A 142 1.28 -3.40 -19.85
N LEU A 143 0.06 -3.04 -20.27
CA LEU A 143 -0.25 -2.86 -21.68
C LEU A 143 0.54 -1.68 -22.27
N GLU A 144 0.60 -0.53 -21.61
CA GLU A 144 1.36 0.65 -22.05
C GLU A 144 2.84 0.33 -22.22
N THR A 145 3.43 -0.40 -21.27
CA THR A 145 4.86 -0.74 -21.25
C THR A 145 5.19 -2.07 -21.93
N ARG A 146 4.24 -2.71 -22.61
CA ARG A 146 4.38 -4.09 -23.15
C ARG A 146 5.52 -4.29 -24.14
N GLN A 147 5.97 -3.21 -24.80
CA GLN A 147 7.06 -3.23 -25.76
C GLN A 147 8.43 -2.87 -25.16
N LEU A 148 8.46 -2.40 -23.90
CA LEU A 148 9.72 -2.12 -23.20
C LEU A 148 10.38 -3.43 -22.73
N PRO A 149 11.70 -3.45 -22.49
CA PRO A 149 12.39 -4.58 -21.86
C PRO A 149 11.80 -4.95 -20.49
N ILE A 150 11.97 -6.21 -20.05
CA ILE A 150 11.44 -6.67 -18.75
C ILE A 150 12.16 -6.04 -17.55
N ASP A 151 13.42 -5.65 -17.74
CA ASP A 151 14.30 -4.99 -16.79
C ASP A 151 14.27 -3.46 -16.89
N ASP A 152 13.40 -2.91 -17.75
CA ASP A 152 13.07 -1.48 -17.72
C ASP A 152 12.58 -1.09 -16.31
N ARG A 153 13.03 0.07 -15.83
CA ARG A 153 12.76 0.51 -14.45
C ARG A 153 11.27 0.64 -14.15
N GLN A 154 10.46 1.11 -15.10
CA GLN A 154 9.01 1.25 -14.93
C GLN A 154 8.34 -0.13 -14.89
N VAL A 155 8.75 -1.03 -15.80
CA VAL A 155 8.24 -2.41 -15.83
C VAL A 155 8.58 -3.13 -14.52
N ALA A 156 9.84 -3.05 -14.08
CA ALA A 156 10.29 -3.63 -12.82
C ALA A 156 9.49 -3.07 -11.62
N TRP A 157 9.27 -1.76 -11.58
CA TRP A 157 8.48 -1.11 -10.53
C TRP A 157 7.03 -1.59 -10.49
N LEU A 158 6.36 -1.71 -11.65
CA LEU A 158 5.00 -2.25 -11.74
C LEU A 158 4.92 -3.67 -11.17
N PHE A 159 5.82 -4.57 -11.56
CA PHE A 159 5.83 -5.95 -11.06
C PHE A 159 6.18 -6.07 -9.57
N GLN A 160 6.99 -5.16 -9.04
CA GLN A 160 7.28 -5.07 -7.61
C GLN A 160 6.05 -4.61 -6.83
N ASN A 161 5.28 -3.65 -7.37
CA ASN A 161 4.16 -2.99 -6.71
C ASN A 161 2.82 -3.19 -7.45
N PRO A 162 2.33 -4.43 -7.61
CA PRO A 162 1.13 -4.69 -8.43
C PRO A 162 -0.17 -4.22 -7.77
N ILE A 163 -0.22 -4.18 -6.44
CA ILE A 163 -1.39 -3.82 -5.65
C ILE A 163 -0.95 -3.43 -4.23
N GLY A 164 -1.71 -2.56 -3.58
CA GLY A 164 -1.53 -2.19 -2.19
C GLY A 164 -2.78 -1.51 -1.61
N ASP A 165 -2.92 -1.58 -0.29
CA ASP A 165 -4.05 -0.98 0.43
C ASP A 165 -3.96 0.54 0.50
N GLY A 166 -2.73 1.06 0.62
CA GLY A 166 -2.44 2.47 0.85
C GLY A 166 -2.89 3.37 -0.29
N GLY A 167 -2.98 4.67 -0.01
CA GLY A 167 -3.51 5.63 -0.96
C GLY A 167 -3.48 7.05 -0.44
N GLN A 168 -4.00 7.97 -1.25
CA GLN A 168 -4.05 9.40 -0.97
C GLN A 168 -5.46 9.96 -1.16
N PHE A 169 -5.62 11.27 -0.92
CA PHE A 169 -6.90 11.95 -1.05
C PHE A 169 -7.50 11.85 -2.47
N THR A 170 -6.68 11.83 -3.52
CA THR A 170 -7.15 11.59 -4.91
C THR A 170 -7.90 10.28 -5.05
N GLY A 171 -7.44 9.24 -4.36
CA GLY A 171 -8.15 7.97 -4.28
C GLY A 171 -9.54 8.10 -3.67
N ILE A 172 -9.71 8.99 -2.68
CA ILE A 172 -11.01 9.20 -2.04
C ILE A 172 -11.92 9.94 -3.00
N SER A 173 -11.44 11.04 -3.58
CA SER A 173 -12.24 11.84 -4.50
C SER A 173 -12.70 11.02 -5.70
N ASP A 174 -11.79 10.30 -6.36
CA ASP A 174 -12.11 9.56 -7.58
C ASP A 174 -13.03 8.37 -7.30
N ASN A 175 -12.76 7.62 -6.24
CA ASN A 175 -13.54 6.43 -5.89
C ASN A 175 -14.96 6.79 -5.46
N LEU A 176 -15.12 7.72 -4.51
CA LEU A 176 -16.44 8.06 -3.97
C LEU A 176 -17.33 8.76 -5.01
N ILE A 177 -16.76 9.54 -5.92
CA ILE A 177 -17.52 10.15 -7.02
C ILE A 177 -17.96 9.10 -8.03
N LYS A 178 -17.10 8.12 -8.36
CA LYS A 178 -17.40 7.10 -9.37
C LYS A 178 -18.35 6.02 -8.87
N TYR A 179 -18.23 5.61 -7.61
CA TYR A 179 -18.98 4.50 -7.04
C TYR A 179 -19.99 4.90 -5.99
N GLY A 180 -19.89 6.10 -5.42
CA GLY A 180 -20.75 6.55 -4.34
C GLY A 180 -20.26 6.04 -2.98
N VAL A 181 -21.16 6.07 -1.99
CA VAL A 181 -20.89 5.61 -0.63
C VAL A 181 -22.12 4.90 -0.07
N VAL A 182 -21.91 4.02 0.91
CA VAL A 182 -22.99 3.35 1.63
C VAL A 182 -22.71 3.37 3.15
N PRO A 183 -23.73 3.28 3.99
CA PRO A 183 -23.56 3.05 5.44
C PRO A 183 -22.84 1.72 5.71
N THR A 184 -22.07 1.66 6.80
CA THR A 184 -21.40 0.41 7.24
C THR A 184 -22.39 -0.74 7.44
N GLU A 185 -23.62 -0.46 7.86
CA GLU A 185 -24.67 -1.47 8.06
C GLU A 185 -25.12 -2.15 6.75
N VAL A 186 -24.95 -1.47 5.62
CA VAL A 186 -25.34 -1.98 4.29
C VAL A 186 -24.25 -2.86 3.70
N MET A 187 -22.98 -2.54 3.95
CA MET A 187 -21.85 -3.39 3.60
C MET A 187 -20.84 -3.39 4.76
N PRO A 188 -20.96 -4.34 5.70
CA PRO A 188 -20.10 -4.38 6.88
C PRO A 188 -18.67 -4.83 6.53
N GLU A 189 -17.76 -4.62 7.47
CA GLU A 189 -16.43 -5.22 7.41
C GLU A 189 -16.52 -6.76 7.44
N THR A 190 -15.55 -7.41 6.80
CA THR A 190 -15.36 -8.85 6.82
C THR A 190 -14.03 -9.20 7.50
N TYR A 191 -13.74 -10.49 7.66
CA TYR A 191 -12.41 -10.92 8.10
C TYR A 191 -11.32 -10.36 7.17
N SER A 192 -11.49 -10.49 5.86
CA SER A 192 -10.48 -10.08 4.88
C SER A 192 -10.35 -8.57 4.73
N SER A 193 -11.39 -7.78 5.04
CA SER A 193 -11.24 -6.32 5.07
C SER A 193 -10.46 -5.87 6.31
N ASN A 194 -10.60 -6.56 7.45
CA ASN A 194 -9.84 -6.30 8.68
C ASN A 194 -8.47 -6.98 8.74
N ASN A 195 -8.15 -7.85 7.78
CA ASN A 195 -6.88 -8.55 7.64
C ASN A 195 -6.57 -8.82 6.16
N THR A 196 -6.03 -7.81 5.47
CA THR A 196 -5.94 -7.78 4.00
C THR A 196 -4.77 -8.57 3.43
N ASP A 197 -3.80 -8.96 4.26
CA ASP A 197 -2.54 -9.60 3.87
C ASP A 197 -2.68 -10.72 2.84
N LEU A 198 -3.58 -11.68 3.10
CA LEU A 198 -3.76 -12.83 2.22
C LEU A 198 -4.47 -12.44 0.91
N LEU A 199 -5.51 -11.61 1.00
CA LEU A 199 -6.25 -11.12 -0.16
C LEU A 199 -5.32 -10.34 -1.10
N SER A 200 -4.54 -9.40 -0.57
CA SER A 200 -3.59 -8.60 -1.35
C SER A 200 -2.50 -9.47 -1.99
N LYS A 201 -2.00 -10.51 -1.29
CA LYS A 201 -1.06 -11.50 -1.87
C LYS A 201 -1.69 -12.30 -3.03
N MET A 202 -2.95 -12.68 -2.91
CA MET A 202 -3.67 -13.40 -3.97
C MET A 202 -3.90 -12.52 -5.19
N ILE A 203 -4.39 -11.28 -5.00
CA ILE A 203 -4.57 -10.32 -6.09
C ILE A 203 -3.23 -10.03 -6.77
N ALA A 204 -2.17 -9.75 -6.00
CA ALA A 204 -0.83 -9.50 -6.52
C ALA A 204 -0.31 -10.66 -7.38
N ARG A 205 -0.52 -11.91 -6.95
CA ARG A 205 -0.12 -13.09 -7.71
C ARG A 205 -0.87 -13.18 -9.04
N THR A 206 -2.18 -13.02 -9.02
CA THR A 206 -3.02 -13.02 -10.22
C THR A 206 -2.59 -11.93 -11.20
N LEU A 207 -2.36 -10.70 -10.71
CA LEU A 207 -1.89 -9.58 -11.52
C LEU A 207 -0.53 -9.87 -12.15
N ARG A 208 0.45 -10.37 -11.40
CA ARG A 208 1.78 -10.70 -11.94
C ARG A 208 1.71 -11.81 -13.00
N GLN A 209 0.92 -12.86 -12.77
CA GLN A 209 0.71 -13.94 -13.74
C GLN A 209 0.11 -13.40 -15.04
N THR A 210 -0.94 -12.60 -14.94
CA THR A 210 -1.58 -11.95 -16.10
C THR A 210 -0.62 -10.98 -16.79
N GLY A 211 0.14 -10.20 -16.04
CA GLY A 211 1.11 -9.26 -16.60
C GLY A 211 2.18 -9.96 -17.45
N ILE A 212 2.69 -11.11 -16.98
CA ILE A 212 3.61 -11.95 -17.75
C ILE A 212 2.91 -12.51 -19.00
N ALA A 213 1.68 -12.98 -18.88
CA ALA A 213 0.90 -13.52 -20.00
C ALA A 213 0.64 -12.45 -21.08
N LEU A 214 0.26 -11.23 -20.68
CA LEU A 214 0.06 -10.09 -21.58
C LEU A 214 1.32 -9.75 -22.37
N ARG A 215 2.47 -9.68 -21.70
CA ARG A 215 3.76 -9.38 -22.34
C ARG A 215 4.18 -10.49 -23.31
N LYS A 216 4.03 -11.76 -22.92
CA LYS A 216 4.28 -12.91 -23.82
C LYS A 216 3.35 -12.88 -25.04
N ALA A 217 2.07 -12.63 -24.84
CA ALA A 217 1.11 -12.52 -25.92
C ALA A 217 1.41 -11.35 -26.86
N SER A 218 1.87 -10.22 -26.31
CA SER A 218 2.33 -9.05 -27.10
C SER A 218 3.56 -9.39 -27.94
N ALA A 219 4.57 -10.05 -27.34
CA ALA A 219 5.77 -10.50 -28.05
C ALA A 219 5.47 -11.54 -29.16
N ALA A 220 4.41 -12.33 -29.00
CA ALA A 220 3.90 -13.24 -30.02
C ALA A 220 3.08 -12.56 -31.13
N GLY A 221 3.01 -11.23 -31.16
CA GLY A 221 2.32 -10.46 -32.21
C GLY A 221 0.80 -10.41 -32.08
N ASN A 222 0.23 -10.75 -30.92
CA ASN A 222 -1.22 -10.64 -30.74
C ASN A 222 -1.69 -9.18 -30.75
N SER A 223 -2.87 -8.94 -31.32
CA SER A 223 -3.47 -7.60 -31.38
C SER A 223 -3.84 -7.06 -30.00
N LEU A 224 -3.90 -5.73 -29.87
CA LEU A 224 -4.31 -5.07 -28.63
C LEU A 224 -5.71 -5.53 -28.18
N THR A 225 -6.64 -5.80 -29.10
CA THR A 225 -7.97 -6.35 -28.80
C THR A 225 -7.87 -7.68 -28.06
N LYS A 226 -6.99 -8.59 -28.51
CA LYS A 226 -6.78 -9.88 -27.84
C LYS A 226 -6.14 -9.72 -26.46
N LEU A 227 -5.20 -8.77 -26.32
CA LEU A 227 -4.59 -8.44 -25.03
C LEU A 227 -5.62 -7.86 -24.05
N ARG A 228 -6.52 -6.99 -24.50
CA ARG A 228 -7.62 -6.47 -23.69
C ARG A 228 -8.57 -7.58 -23.22
N GLY A 229 -8.84 -8.59 -24.05
CA GLY A 229 -9.60 -9.77 -23.62
C GLY A 229 -8.94 -10.53 -22.47
N ILE A 230 -7.60 -10.67 -22.46
CA ILE A 230 -6.85 -11.28 -21.35
C ILE A 230 -6.97 -10.42 -20.08
N LYS A 231 -6.82 -9.09 -20.22
CA LYS A 231 -7.00 -8.13 -19.12
C LYS A 231 -8.40 -8.26 -18.51
N GLU A 232 -9.45 -8.25 -19.32
CA GLU A 232 -10.85 -8.34 -18.86
C GLU A 232 -11.13 -9.64 -18.12
N SER A 233 -10.58 -10.78 -18.59
CA SER A 233 -10.69 -12.05 -17.87
C SER A 233 -10.07 -11.96 -16.48
N CYS A 234 -8.86 -11.38 -16.37
CA CYS A 234 -8.21 -11.18 -15.08
C CYS A 234 -9.02 -10.26 -14.15
N LEU A 235 -9.63 -9.20 -14.67
CA LEU A 235 -10.49 -8.32 -13.86
C LEU A 235 -11.75 -9.04 -13.37
N LYS A 236 -12.33 -9.96 -14.16
CA LYS A 236 -13.44 -10.81 -13.71
C LYS A 236 -13.01 -11.72 -12.56
N ASP A 237 -11.82 -12.32 -12.64
CA ASP A 237 -11.27 -13.16 -11.57
C ASP A 237 -11.01 -12.36 -10.29
N ILE A 238 -10.45 -11.14 -10.42
CA ILE A 238 -10.22 -10.25 -9.28
C ILE A 238 -11.54 -9.77 -8.68
N TYR A 239 -12.51 -9.35 -9.49
CA TYR A 239 -13.85 -8.98 -9.01
C TYR A 239 -14.49 -10.13 -8.23
N ARG A 240 -14.40 -11.36 -8.76
CA ARG A 240 -14.87 -12.55 -8.06
C ARG A 240 -14.16 -12.75 -6.72
N LEU A 241 -12.83 -12.61 -6.68
CA LEU A 241 -12.05 -12.74 -5.45
C LEU A 241 -12.45 -11.68 -4.42
N LEU A 242 -12.67 -10.43 -4.84
CA LEU A 242 -13.15 -9.35 -3.99
C LEU A 242 -14.54 -9.66 -3.44
N CYS A 243 -15.50 -10.10 -4.27
CA CYS A 243 -16.84 -10.45 -3.80
C CYS A 243 -16.83 -11.58 -2.76
N LEU A 244 -15.99 -12.60 -2.95
CA LEU A 244 -15.86 -13.71 -2.02
C LEU A 244 -15.25 -13.32 -0.67
N ASN A 245 -14.47 -12.24 -0.62
CA ASN A 245 -13.74 -11.84 0.57
C ASN A 245 -14.33 -10.63 1.29
N LEU A 246 -14.91 -9.69 0.54
CA LEU A 246 -15.40 -8.40 1.03
C LEU A 246 -16.93 -8.29 0.96
N GLY A 247 -17.60 -9.24 0.30
CA GLY A 247 -19.02 -9.17 -0.02
C GLY A 247 -19.29 -8.52 -1.38
N THR A 248 -20.52 -8.69 -1.86
CA THR A 248 -20.96 -8.11 -3.14
C THR A 248 -21.42 -6.66 -2.91
N PRO A 249 -20.87 -5.66 -3.63
CA PRO A 249 -21.30 -4.28 -3.48
C PRO A 249 -22.81 -4.12 -3.75
N PRO A 250 -23.56 -3.47 -2.85
CA PRO A 250 -24.99 -3.19 -3.03
C PRO A 250 -25.19 -2.22 -4.20
N THR A 251 -26.26 -2.44 -4.97
CA THR A 251 -26.70 -1.52 -6.03
C THR A 251 -27.88 -0.64 -5.61
N SER A 252 -28.65 -1.09 -4.61
CA SER A 252 -29.75 -0.37 -3.97
C SER A 252 -29.92 -0.87 -2.53
N PHE A 253 -30.36 0.00 -1.62
CA PHE A 253 -30.60 -0.31 -0.22
C PHE A 253 -31.59 0.67 0.42
N SER A 254 -32.37 0.20 1.39
CA SER A 254 -33.18 1.09 2.25
C SER A 254 -32.37 1.48 3.47
N TYR A 255 -32.40 2.76 3.84
CA TYR A 255 -31.68 3.25 5.01
C TYR A 255 -32.50 4.27 5.79
N THR A 256 -32.50 4.11 7.12
CA THR A 256 -33.09 5.06 8.06
C THR A 256 -31.98 5.80 8.80
N LEU A 257 -31.84 7.09 8.52
CA LEU A 257 -30.97 7.95 9.33
C LEU A 257 -31.66 8.26 10.66
N ARG A 258 -30.92 8.23 11.76
CA ARG A 258 -31.44 8.46 13.11
C ARG A 258 -30.70 9.58 13.82
N ASP A 259 -31.40 10.30 14.68
CA ASP A 259 -30.82 11.29 15.58
C ASP A 259 -30.13 10.61 16.78
N LYS A 260 -29.61 11.43 17.70
CA LYS A 260 -28.89 10.97 18.90
C LYS A 260 -29.77 10.18 19.87
N ASP A 261 -31.09 10.36 19.82
CA ASP A 261 -32.07 9.65 20.65
C ASP A 261 -32.60 8.39 19.95
N GLY A 262 -32.09 8.07 18.75
CA GLY A 262 -32.48 6.91 17.96
C GLY A 262 -33.78 7.09 17.17
N LYS A 263 -34.37 8.30 17.18
CA LYS A 263 -35.58 8.60 16.40
C LYS A 263 -35.21 8.80 14.93
N ALA A 264 -36.06 8.30 14.05
CA ALA A 264 -35.84 8.40 12.60
C ALA A 264 -35.91 9.86 12.13
N ILE A 265 -34.87 10.31 11.43
CA ILE A 265 -34.78 11.59 10.72
C ILE A 265 -35.37 11.43 9.31
N SER A 266 -34.90 10.41 8.58
CA SER A 266 -35.37 10.08 7.24
C SER A 266 -35.32 8.58 7.01
N THR A 267 -36.16 8.07 6.12
CA THR A 267 -36.10 6.68 5.63
C THR A 267 -36.39 6.69 4.15
N ASP A 268 -35.41 6.29 3.35
CA ASP A 268 -35.57 6.22 1.90
C ASP A 268 -34.81 5.03 1.31
N THR A 269 -35.08 4.75 0.04
CA THR A 269 -34.30 3.81 -0.77
C THR A 269 -33.26 4.58 -1.57
N TYR A 270 -32.01 4.14 -1.48
CA TYR A 270 -30.85 4.77 -2.09
C TYR A 270 -30.13 3.80 -3.02
N THR A 271 -29.51 4.35 -4.06
CA THR A 271 -28.32 3.74 -4.67
C THR A 271 -27.08 4.33 -3.97
N PRO A 272 -25.90 3.70 -4.06
CA PRO A 272 -24.67 4.29 -3.51
C PRO A 272 -24.42 5.73 -4.00
N GLN A 273 -24.73 5.99 -5.26
CA GLN A 273 -24.61 7.31 -5.89
C GLN A 273 -25.64 8.33 -5.37
N SER A 274 -26.90 7.94 -5.18
CA SER A 274 -27.89 8.86 -4.61
C SER A 274 -27.62 9.15 -3.14
N PHE A 275 -27.08 8.17 -2.40
CA PHE A 275 -26.62 8.35 -1.02
C PHE A 275 -25.44 9.32 -0.94
N TYR A 276 -24.42 9.14 -1.80
CA TYR A 276 -23.32 10.10 -1.94
C TYR A 276 -23.84 11.51 -2.22
N LYS A 277 -24.73 11.67 -3.20
CA LYS A 277 -25.26 12.99 -3.57
C LYS A 277 -26.02 13.67 -2.42
N ARG A 278 -26.80 12.91 -1.64
CA ARG A 278 -27.58 13.45 -0.51
C ARG A 278 -26.68 13.82 0.66
N PHE A 279 -25.76 12.92 1.03
CA PHE A 279 -25.10 12.99 2.33
C PHE A 279 -23.66 13.52 2.29
N VAL A 280 -22.98 13.36 1.17
CA VAL A 280 -21.64 13.94 0.93
C VAL A 280 -21.80 15.17 0.04
N GLY A 281 -22.28 14.96 -1.19
CA GLY A 281 -22.44 16.01 -2.19
C GLY A 281 -21.10 16.56 -2.71
N GLY A 282 -21.18 17.46 -3.69
CA GLY A 282 -20.00 18.13 -4.25
C GLY A 282 -19.10 17.23 -5.11
N ASP A 283 -18.29 17.87 -5.94
CA ASP A 283 -17.19 17.23 -6.66
C ASP A 283 -15.90 17.53 -5.90
N MET A 284 -15.36 16.54 -5.21
CA MET A 284 -14.13 16.70 -4.42
C MET A 284 -12.87 16.88 -5.27
N ARG A 285 -12.90 16.58 -6.57
CA ARG A 285 -11.69 16.54 -7.43
C ARG A 285 -11.08 17.91 -7.70
N ASP A 286 -11.90 18.96 -7.63
CA ASP A 286 -11.50 20.35 -7.91
C ASP A 286 -11.77 21.30 -6.73
N GLN A 287 -12.25 20.77 -5.60
CA GLN A 287 -12.54 21.54 -4.38
C GLN A 287 -11.42 21.54 -3.34
N PHE A 288 -10.52 20.55 -3.42
CA PHE A 288 -9.43 20.39 -2.47
C PHE A 288 -8.07 20.42 -3.17
N VAL A 289 -7.09 20.98 -2.47
CA VAL A 289 -5.68 20.96 -2.87
C VAL A 289 -4.89 20.20 -1.81
N MET A 290 -3.95 19.36 -2.23
CA MET A 290 -3.04 18.69 -1.31
C MET A 290 -1.84 19.58 -1.03
N LEU A 291 -1.55 19.79 0.25
CA LEU A 291 -0.41 20.55 0.72
C LEU A 291 0.60 19.59 1.35
N MET A 292 1.88 19.80 1.09
CA MET A 292 2.94 18.98 1.64
C MET A 292 4.11 19.85 2.07
N ASN A 293 4.80 19.46 3.14
CA ASN A 293 6.11 19.99 3.47
C ASN A 293 7.17 18.96 3.10
N ASP A 294 7.78 19.12 1.93
CA ASP A 294 8.93 18.35 1.47
C ASP A 294 10.18 19.26 1.46
N PRO A 295 10.98 19.27 2.54
CA PRO A 295 12.20 20.09 2.63
C PRO A 295 13.31 19.65 1.67
N SER A 296 13.16 18.51 0.97
CA SER A 296 14.12 18.07 -0.05
C SER A 296 13.91 18.74 -1.41
N ARG A 297 12.82 19.50 -1.58
CA ARG A 297 12.42 20.14 -2.82
C ARG A 297 12.15 21.64 -2.63
N PRO A 298 12.29 22.46 -3.68
CA PRO A 298 11.85 23.85 -3.64
C PRO A 298 10.40 24.03 -3.17
N TYR A 299 10.16 25.00 -2.30
CA TYR A 299 8.81 25.41 -1.88
C TYR A 299 8.13 26.28 -2.94
N ASN A 300 6.81 26.48 -2.79
CA ASN A 300 5.93 27.24 -3.67
C ASN A 300 5.92 26.72 -5.12
N GLN A 301 6.01 25.40 -5.26
CA GLN A 301 5.96 24.68 -6.53
C GLN A 301 4.91 23.59 -6.47
N VAL A 302 4.36 23.25 -7.64
CA VAL A 302 3.44 22.13 -7.81
C VAL A 302 4.25 20.91 -8.24
N TYR A 303 4.04 19.79 -7.56
CA TYR A 303 4.63 18.51 -7.89
C TYR A 303 3.54 17.52 -8.19
N GLU A 304 3.77 16.69 -9.22
CA GLU A 304 2.95 15.53 -9.52
C GLU A 304 3.79 14.27 -9.34
N ILE A 305 3.24 13.27 -8.65
CA ILE A 305 3.84 11.95 -8.53
C ILE A 305 3.26 11.05 -9.62
N ALA A 306 4.08 10.79 -10.64
CA ALA A 306 3.66 9.98 -11.78
C ALA A 306 3.20 8.59 -11.34
N TYR A 307 2.05 8.16 -11.86
CA TYR A 307 1.43 6.85 -11.59
C TYR A 307 0.92 6.65 -10.15
N ASP A 308 1.04 7.67 -9.30
CA ASP A 308 0.47 7.64 -7.95
C ASP A 308 -1.00 8.08 -8.01
N ARG A 309 -1.84 7.16 -8.49
CA ARG A 309 -3.29 7.30 -8.66
C ARG A 309 -3.96 5.96 -8.41
N HIS A 310 -5.27 5.99 -8.22
CA HIS A 310 -6.03 4.79 -7.86
C HIS A 310 -6.75 4.17 -9.07
N ALA A 311 -7.37 5.01 -9.89
CA ALA A 311 -8.02 4.61 -11.13
C ALA A 311 -7.15 5.00 -12.33
N TYR A 312 -7.26 4.24 -13.42
CA TYR A 312 -6.51 4.52 -14.65
C TYR A 312 -6.92 5.86 -15.29
N ASP A 313 -8.21 6.19 -15.23
CA ASP A 313 -8.81 7.45 -15.67
C ASP A 313 -8.81 8.54 -14.58
N GLY A 314 -8.18 8.28 -13.43
CA GLY A 314 -8.06 9.20 -12.31
C GLY A 314 -6.88 10.17 -12.42
N LYS A 315 -6.78 11.09 -11.46
CA LYS A 315 -5.68 12.07 -11.39
C LYS A 315 -4.50 11.52 -10.59
N ASN A 316 -3.28 11.81 -11.04
CA ASN A 316 -2.07 11.58 -10.25
C ASN A 316 -2.11 12.46 -8.99
N TRP A 317 -1.46 11.99 -7.93
CA TRP A 317 -1.23 12.80 -6.74
C TRP A 317 -0.44 14.05 -7.11
N THR A 318 -1.12 15.19 -7.01
CA THR A 318 -0.54 16.51 -7.21
C THR A 318 -0.57 17.29 -5.90
N TYR A 319 0.55 17.86 -5.46
CA TYR A 319 0.62 18.67 -4.25
C TYR A 319 1.37 19.99 -4.45
N ILE A 320 1.01 20.98 -3.64
CA ILE A 320 1.76 22.23 -3.51
C ILE A 320 2.73 22.06 -2.34
N ASN A 321 4.03 22.23 -2.60
CA ASN A 321 5.05 22.14 -1.56
C ASN A 321 5.16 23.48 -0.81
N LEU A 322 4.90 23.49 0.50
CA LEU A 322 4.90 24.70 1.32
C LEU A 322 5.78 24.54 2.57
N PRO A 323 6.29 25.64 3.14
CA PRO A 323 6.87 25.65 4.48
C PRO A 323 5.86 25.16 5.52
N ILE A 324 6.34 24.42 6.52
CA ILE A 324 5.47 23.83 7.55
C ILE A 324 4.66 24.88 8.33
N GLU A 325 5.19 26.09 8.51
CA GLU A 325 4.50 27.18 9.21
C GLU A 325 3.26 27.67 8.47
N GLU A 326 3.27 27.67 7.12
CA GLU A 326 2.09 28.02 6.33
C GLU A 326 1.01 26.94 6.42
N ILE A 327 1.41 25.66 6.36
CA ILE A 327 0.48 24.53 6.50
C ILE A 327 -0.18 24.52 7.88
N LYS A 328 0.58 24.78 8.94
CA LYS A 328 0.04 24.90 10.31
C LYS A 328 -1.00 26.00 10.41
N GLN A 329 -0.74 27.16 9.83
CA GLN A 329 -1.70 28.27 9.85
C GLN A 329 -3.01 27.89 9.12
N MET A 330 -2.90 27.26 7.96
CA MET A 330 -4.06 26.79 7.17
C MET A 330 -4.86 25.70 7.88
N ALA A 331 -4.23 24.89 8.73
CA ALA A 331 -4.92 23.83 9.49
C ALA A 331 -5.77 24.36 10.65
N ILE A 332 -5.52 25.58 11.12
CA ILE A 332 -6.23 26.22 12.25
C ILE A 332 -7.40 27.09 11.77
N THR A 333 -7.26 27.71 10.59
CA THR A 333 -8.22 28.66 10.01
C THR A 333 -9.38 27.99 9.30
#